data_AF-A0A8T2A3Q3-F1
#
_entry.id   AF-A0A8T2A3Q3-F1
#
_cell.length_a   1.000
_cell.length_b   1.000
_cell.length_c   1.000
_cell.angle_alpha   90.00
_cell.angle_beta   90.00
_cell.angle_gamma   90.00
#
_symmetry.space_group_name_H-M   'P 1'
#
loop_
_entity.id
_entity.type
_entity.pdbx_description
1 polymer ?
#
loop_
_entity_poly.entity_id
_entity_poly.type
_entity_poly.pdbx_seq_one_letter_code
_entity_poly.pdbx_strand_id
1 'polypeptide(L)'
;MIPLRLNEGMIHHWRAHGYTHLHYGAICLALTLHGRKGLPVVARVALLDTRYKEYQHACIATIQTTLNVGTVFVTLFPNFNVALEDPKIYQNMQIQLQITGAPQIGNTYAATLHHQMAYRVQNHAMDLSLPRDTEDALLIQLESQHSPSCIHIPRQIPREELVKLLPESWVTNYEKLHDRSIPIQSVDSSIHRRKDGAI
;
A
#
# COMPACT_ATOMS: atom_id res chain seq x y z
N MET A 1 -7.61 -8.72 -2.62
CA MET A 1 -7.00 -7.37 -2.44
C MET A 1 -8.06 -6.34 -2.77
N ILE A 2 -8.05 -5.19 -2.09
CA ILE A 2 -9.03 -4.12 -2.23
C ILE A 2 -8.32 -2.91 -2.87
N PRO A 3 -8.66 -2.50 -4.10
CA PRO A 3 -7.97 -1.40 -4.77
C PRO A 3 -8.36 -0.05 -4.18
N LEU A 4 -7.38 0.83 -4.00
CA LEU A 4 -7.56 2.24 -3.65
C LEU A 4 -7.66 3.05 -4.94
N ARG A 5 -8.88 3.38 -5.35
CA ARG A 5 -9.15 3.96 -6.67
C ARG A 5 -9.00 5.48 -6.68
N LEU A 6 -8.21 5.98 -7.62
CA LEU A 6 -8.22 7.38 -8.02
C LEU A 6 -9.32 7.62 -9.07
N ASN A 7 -9.88 8.83 -9.08
CA ASN A 7 -10.89 9.21 -10.07
C ASN A 7 -10.23 9.57 -11.41
N GLU A 8 -10.53 8.80 -12.46
CA GLU A 8 -9.98 8.99 -13.81
C GLU A 8 -10.22 10.40 -14.38
N GLY A 9 -11.41 10.97 -14.15
CA GLY A 9 -11.73 12.33 -14.59
C GLY A 9 -10.84 13.39 -13.93
N MET A 10 -10.49 13.19 -12.66
CA MET A 10 -9.57 14.09 -11.96
C MET A 10 -8.14 13.96 -12.50
N ILE A 11 -7.67 12.74 -12.78
CA ILE A 11 -6.34 12.51 -13.35
C ILE A 11 -6.21 13.17 -14.73
N HIS A 12 -7.22 13.00 -15.59
CA HIS A 12 -7.26 13.68 -16.88
C HIS A 12 -7.24 15.20 -16.72
N HIS A 13 -8.05 15.74 -15.81
CA HIS A 13 -8.08 17.17 -15.51
C HIS A 13 -6.69 17.68 -15.07
N TRP A 14 -6.00 17.00 -14.17
CA TRP A 14 -4.67 17.45 -13.71
C TRP A 14 -3.62 17.41 -14.82
N ARG A 15 -3.60 16.37 -15.65
CA ARG A 15 -2.70 16.31 -16.81
C ARG A 15 -2.95 17.49 -17.76
N ALA A 16 -4.21 17.80 -18.04
CA ALA A 16 -4.58 18.94 -18.89
C ALA A 16 -4.13 20.30 -18.31
N HIS A 17 -3.94 20.41 -16.99
CA HIS A 17 -3.44 21.61 -16.32
C HIS A 17 -1.92 21.62 -16.12
N GLY A 18 -1.18 20.70 -16.74
CA GLY A 18 0.28 20.67 -16.70
C GLY A 18 0.89 20.07 -15.44
N TYR A 19 0.09 19.41 -14.59
CA TYR A 19 0.64 18.62 -13.50
C TYR A 19 1.28 17.34 -14.04
N THR A 20 2.31 16.85 -13.36
CA THR A 20 3.10 15.69 -13.79
C THR A 20 3.12 14.57 -12.76
N HIS A 21 2.90 14.86 -11.48
CA HIS A 21 3.01 13.88 -10.39
C HIS A 21 1.90 14.02 -9.35
N LEU A 22 1.63 12.91 -8.66
CA LEU A 22 0.93 12.87 -7.38
C LEU A 22 1.92 12.49 -6.28
N HIS A 23 1.79 13.10 -5.11
CA HIS A 23 2.38 12.57 -3.89
C HIS A 23 1.30 11.95 -3.03
N TYR A 24 1.47 10.67 -2.71
CA TYR A 24 0.62 9.99 -1.75
C TYR A 24 1.08 10.35 -0.34
N GLY A 25 0.33 11.25 0.31
CA GLY A 25 0.68 11.76 1.63
C GLY A 25 0.14 10.86 2.74
N ALA A 26 -1.16 10.55 2.72
CA ALA A 26 -1.76 9.73 3.77
C ALA A 26 -2.89 8.85 3.25
N ILE A 27 -3.05 7.69 3.88
CA ILE A 27 -4.17 6.78 3.69
C ILE A 27 -4.78 6.51 5.06
N CYS A 28 -6.01 6.94 5.26
CA CYS A 28 -6.76 6.69 6.48
C CYS A 28 -7.69 5.49 6.27
N LEU A 29 -7.63 4.53 7.19
CA LEU A 29 -8.45 3.33 7.20
C LEU A 29 -9.34 3.35 8.45
N ALA A 30 -10.59 2.95 8.30
CA ALA A 30 -11.48 2.66 9.42
C ALA A 30 -12.06 1.25 9.23
N LEU A 31 -11.73 0.33 10.14
CA LEU A 31 -12.18 -1.05 10.09
C LEU A 31 -13.17 -1.30 11.24
N THR A 32 -14.41 -1.62 10.89
CA THR A 32 -15.52 -1.84 11.83
C THR A 32 -15.99 -3.28 11.76
N LEU A 33 -15.94 -4.02 12.87
CA LEU A 33 -16.52 -5.37 13.00
C LEU A 33 -18.03 -5.28 13.21
N HIS A 34 -18.80 -6.08 12.46
CA HIS A 34 -20.25 -6.26 12.64
C HIS A 34 -20.53 -7.44 13.55
N GLY A 35 -20.04 -7.37 14.78
CA GLY A 35 -20.19 -8.41 15.79
C GLY A 35 -20.32 -7.80 17.17
N ARG A 36 -20.67 -8.62 18.16
CA ARG A 36 -20.71 -8.15 19.55
C ARG A 36 -19.29 -7.74 19.99
N LYS A 37 -19.21 -6.70 20.82
CA LYS A 37 -17.95 -6.29 21.47
C LYS A 37 -17.39 -7.45 22.32
N GLY A 38 -16.07 -7.48 22.48
CA GLY A 38 -15.35 -8.49 23.25
C GLY A 38 -15.08 -9.81 22.51
N LEU A 39 -15.44 -9.94 21.23
CA LEU A 39 -15.03 -11.11 20.45
C LEU A 39 -13.52 -11.10 20.20
N PRO A 40 -12.84 -12.27 20.23
CA PRO A 40 -11.42 -12.40 19.96
C PRO A 40 -11.15 -12.35 18.45
N VAL A 41 -11.56 -11.26 17.81
CA VAL A 41 -11.36 -11.02 16.38
C VAL A 41 -10.09 -10.22 16.18
N VAL A 42 -9.21 -10.75 15.34
CA VAL A 42 -7.96 -10.13 14.92
C VAL A 42 -8.07 -9.75 13.46
N ALA A 43 -7.65 -8.53 13.14
CA ALA A 43 -7.47 -8.05 11.78
C ALA A 43 -5.99 -7.83 11.49
N ARG A 44 -5.57 -8.29 10.31
CA ARG A 44 -4.28 -7.96 9.70
C ARG A 44 -4.55 -7.17 8.43
N VAL A 45 -3.85 -6.05 8.28
CA VAL A 45 -3.97 -5.14 7.15
C VAL A 45 -2.58 -4.87 6.60
N ALA A 46 -2.40 -4.98 5.29
CA ALA A 46 -1.23 -4.45 4.59
C ALA A 46 -1.66 -3.45 3.53
N LEU A 47 -0.91 -2.35 3.43
CA LEU A 47 -0.99 -1.41 2.33
C LEU A 47 0.14 -1.71 1.35
N LEU A 48 -0.18 -1.86 0.07
CA LEU A 48 0.73 -2.32 -0.96
C LEU A 48 0.84 -1.32 -2.13
N ASP A 49 2.06 -1.09 -2.61
CA ASP A 49 2.36 -0.60 -3.97
C ASP A 49 2.57 -1.80 -4.90
N THR A 50 1.56 -2.12 -5.70
CA THR A 50 1.54 -3.30 -6.55
C THR A 50 2.25 -3.13 -7.88
N ARG A 51 3.06 -2.06 -8.02
CA ARG A 51 4.01 -1.95 -9.14
C ARG A 51 5.22 -2.86 -8.94
N TYR A 52 5.52 -3.25 -7.71
CA TYR A 52 6.63 -4.13 -7.37
C TYR A 52 6.22 -5.61 -7.37
N LYS A 53 7.11 -6.47 -7.84
CA LYS A 53 6.86 -7.92 -7.96
C LYS A 53 7.07 -8.67 -6.65
N GLU A 54 8.11 -8.28 -5.90
CA GLU A 54 8.43 -8.87 -4.60
C GLU A 54 7.58 -8.25 -3.51
N TYR A 55 7.08 -9.09 -2.60
CA TYR A 55 6.15 -8.62 -1.57
C TYR A 55 6.80 -7.57 -0.65
N GLN A 56 8.08 -7.75 -0.32
CA GLN A 56 8.82 -6.84 0.55
C GLN A 56 8.89 -5.41 0.00
N HIS A 57 9.06 -5.28 -1.32
CA HIS A 57 9.10 -3.98 -2.01
C HIS A 57 7.70 -3.40 -2.20
N ALA A 58 6.70 -4.27 -2.40
CA ALA A 58 5.31 -3.84 -2.49
C ALA A 58 4.76 -3.37 -1.14
N CYS A 59 5.24 -3.93 -0.03
CA CYS A 59 4.69 -3.69 1.30
C CYS A 59 5.07 -2.31 1.85
N ILE A 60 4.12 -1.37 1.81
CA ILE A 60 4.31 -0.01 2.36
C ILE A 60 4.12 0.00 3.87
N ALA A 61 3.12 -0.70 4.38
CA ALA A 61 2.85 -0.72 5.81
C ALA A 61 1.99 -1.92 6.18
N THR A 62 2.20 -2.45 7.39
CA THR A 62 1.41 -3.55 7.95
C THR A 62 0.91 -3.20 9.34
N ILE A 63 -0.31 -3.65 9.65
CA ILE A 63 -1.00 -3.45 10.92
C ILE A 63 -1.59 -4.79 11.36
N GLN A 64 -1.44 -5.11 12.64
CA GLN A 64 -2.21 -6.15 13.32
C GLN A 64 -2.95 -5.52 14.49
N THR A 65 -4.27 -5.76 14.60
CA THR A 65 -5.12 -5.18 15.65
C THR A 65 -6.24 -6.14 16.05
N THR A 66 -6.80 -5.95 17.25
CA THR A 66 -8.06 -6.57 17.64
C THR A 66 -9.25 -5.68 17.26
N LEU A 67 -10.40 -6.29 16.96
CA LEU A 67 -11.66 -5.58 16.67
C LEU A 67 -12.69 -5.72 17.81
N ASN A 68 -12.20 -5.90 19.03
CA ASN A 68 -13.01 -6.20 20.21
C ASN A 68 -13.75 -4.98 20.79
N VAL A 69 -13.36 -3.75 20.46
CA VAL A 69 -13.92 -2.52 21.07
C VAL A 69 -14.79 -1.69 20.11
N GLY A 70 -14.78 -2.00 18.81
CA GLY A 70 -15.52 -1.27 17.78
C GLY A 70 -14.66 -0.99 16.56
N THR A 71 -14.77 0.23 16.02
CA THR A 71 -13.99 0.68 14.86
C THR A 71 -12.55 0.97 15.24
N VAL A 72 -11.61 0.42 14.48
CA VAL A 72 -10.20 0.78 14.55
C VAL A 72 -9.88 1.76 13.44
N PHE A 73 -9.28 2.89 13.79
CA PHE A 73 -8.79 3.89 12.84
C PHE A 73 -7.27 3.81 12.73
N VAL A 74 -6.75 3.83 11.50
CA VAL A 74 -5.31 3.88 11.25
C VAL A 74 -5.02 4.86 10.14
N THR A 75 -4.00 5.68 10.33
CA THR A 75 -3.44 6.53 9.27
C THR A 75 -2.07 6.02 8.89
N LEU A 76 -1.90 5.70 7.61
CA LEU A 76 -0.67 5.25 6.99
C LEU A 76 -0.10 6.38 6.14
N PHE A 77 1.21 6.54 6.10
CA PHE A 77 1.89 7.61 5.36
C PHE A 77 2.82 7.00 4.30
N PRO A 78 2.33 6.75 3.07
CA PRO A 78 3.17 6.16 2.01
C PRO A 78 4.36 7.07 1.66
N ASN A 79 4.14 8.39 1.61
CA ASN A 79 5.17 9.41 1.40
C ASN A 79 6.05 9.20 0.17
N PHE A 80 5.44 8.89 -0.99
CA PHE A 80 6.16 8.80 -2.26
C PHE A 80 5.40 9.44 -3.41
N ASN A 81 6.13 9.73 -4.49
CA ASN A 81 5.60 10.32 -5.70
C ASN A 81 5.28 9.27 -6.78
N VAL A 82 4.22 9.51 -7.56
CA VAL A 82 3.82 8.70 -8.72
C VAL A 82 3.60 9.64 -9.90
N ALA A 83 4.21 9.34 -11.04
CA ALA A 83 3.97 10.09 -12.27
C ALA A 83 2.52 9.93 -12.71
N LEU A 84 1.87 11.01 -13.12
CA LEU A 84 0.51 10.96 -13.67
C LEU A 84 0.44 10.09 -14.92
N GLU A 85 1.53 9.94 -15.66
CA GLU A 85 1.63 9.10 -16.87
C GLU A 85 1.86 7.61 -16.57
N ASP A 86 2.12 7.25 -15.30
CA ASP A 86 2.34 5.85 -14.91
C ASP A 86 1.13 4.99 -15.34
N PRO A 87 1.32 3.96 -16.18
CA PRO A 87 0.22 3.14 -16.68
C PRO A 87 -0.49 2.36 -15.57
N LYS A 88 0.12 2.23 -14.39
CA LYS A 88 -0.43 1.55 -13.21
C LYS A 88 -1.01 2.51 -12.19
N ILE A 89 -1.10 3.82 -12.44
CA ILE A 89 -1.60 4.82 -11.48
C ILE A 89 -2.97 4.49 -10.87
N TYR A 90 -3.85 3.83 -11.62
CA TYR A 90 -5.21 3.48 -11.16
C TYR A 90 -5.28 2.20 -10.30
N GLN A 91 -4.20 1.43 -10.27
CA GLN A 91 -4.17 0.10 -9.66
C GLN A 91 -2.98 -0.12 -8.73
N ASN A 92 -2.08 0.87 -8.60
CA ASN A 92 -0.85 0.75 -7.85
C ASN A 92 -1.07 0.61 -6.34
N MET A 93 -2.10 1.22 -5.77
CA MET A 93 -2.36 1.15 -4.34
C MET A 93 -3.44 0.13 -4.01
N GLN A 94 -3.11 -0.88 -3.20
CA GLN A 94 -4.05 -1.91 -2.78
C GLN A 94 -3.95 -2.23 -1.29
N ILE A 95 -5.07 -2.62 -0.70
CA ILE A 95 -5.15 -3.10 0.68
C ILE A 95 -5.33 -4.62 0.67
N GLN A 96 -4.48 -5.31 1.41
CA GLN A 96 -4.66 -6.70 1.77
C GLN A 96 -5.24 -6.77 3.19
N LEU A 97 -6.39 -7.43 3.34
CA LEU A 97 -7.10 -7.53 4.61
C LEU A 97 -7.37 -9.00 4.91
N GLN A 98 -7.04 -9.42 6.14
CA GLN A 98 -7.42 -10.71 6.70
C GLN A 98 -8.08 -10.46 8.05
N ILE A 99 -9.25 -11.07 8.27
CA ILE A 99 -9.95 -11.07 9.55
C ILE A 99 -10.05 -12.52 10.00
N THR A 100 -9.62 -12.80 11.23
CA THR A 100 -9.64 -14.13 11.83
C THR A 100 -10.24 -14.07 13.23
N GLY A 101 -10.79 -15.20 13.68
CA GLY A 101 -11.50 -15.28 14.95
C GLY A 101 -13.01 -15.08 14.77
N ALA A 102 -13.79 -15.64 15.69
CA ALA A 102 -15.26 -15.64 15.67
C ALA A 102 -15.87 -16.06 14.30
N PRO A 103 -15.76 -17.36 13.92
CA PRO A 103 -16.32 -17.85 12.67
C PRO A 103 -17.81 -17.54 12.56
N GLN A 104 -18.23 -17.04 11.40
CA GLN A 104 -19.61 -16.70 11.11
C GLN A 104 -20.20 -17.70 10.12
N ILE A 105 -21.52 -17.89 10.15
CA ILE A 105 -22.24 -18.62 9.10
C ILE A 105 -22.10 -17.86 7.77
N GLY A 106 -22.18 -18.58 6.65
CA GLY A 106 -22.05 -17.99 5.31
C GLY A 106 -23.04 -16.86 5.04
N ASN A 107 -22.69 -15.96 4.10
CA ASN A 107 -23.48 -14.80 3.66
C ASN A 107 -23.75 -13.72 4.73
N THR A 108 -22.95 -13.67 5.78
CA THR A 108 -22.97 -12.57 6.76
C THR A 108 -21.82 -11.59 6.49
N TYR A 109 -22.07 -10.30 6.72
CA TYR A 109 -21.03 -9.28 6.61
C TYR A 109 -20.22 -9.25 7.90
N ALA A 110 -18.97 -9.72 7.86
CA ALA A 110 -18.12 -9.74 9.05
C ALA A 110 -17.67 -8.33 9.47
N ALA A 111 -17.29 -7.48 8.53
CA ALA A 111 -16.77 -6.14 8.81
C ALA A 111 -16.92 -5.19 7.63
N THR A 112 -16.82 -3.88 7.89
CA THR A 112 -16.70 -2.83 6.86
C THR A 112 -15.34 -2.16 6.98
N LEU A 113 -14.66 -2.00 5.84
CA LEU A 113 -13.45 -1.19 5.70
C LEU A 113 -13.80 0.10 4.95
N HIS A 114 -13.69 1.24 5.63
CA HIS A 114 -13.67 2.55 5.00
C HIS A 114 -12.23 2.97 4.73
N HIS A 115 -12.00 3.68 3.64
CA HIS A 115 -10.70 4.26 3.33
C HIS A 115 -10.85 5.69 2.83
N GLN A 116 -9.83 6.51 3.08
CA GLN A 116 -9.66 7.85 2.53
C GLN A 116 -8.22 8.01 2.08
N MET A 117 -8.02 8.70 0.96
CA MET A 117 -6.70 9.00 0.42
C MET A 117 -6.50 10.52 0.43
N ALA A 118 -5.38 10.96 1.00
CA ALA A 118 -4.89 12.32 0.92
C ALA A 118 -3.64 12.35 0.04
N TYR A 119 -3.69 13.16 -1.02
CA TYR A 119 -2.60 13.30 -1.98
C TYR A 119 -2.42 14.76 -2.40
N ARG A 120 -1.21 15.10 -2.88
CA ARG A 120 -0.88 16.41 -3.42
C ARG A 120 -0.57 16.28 -4.91
N VAL A 121 -1.17 17.12 -5.74
CA VAL A 121 -0.86 17.22 -7.16
C VAL A 121 0.33 18.18 -7.35
N GLN A 122 1.29 17.81 -8.19
CA GLN A 122 2.55 18.55 -8.35
C GLN A 122 2.97 18.60 -9.82
N ASN A 123 3.63 19.68 -10.20
CA ASN A 123 4.27 19.81 -11.52
C ASN A 123 5.76 19.40 -11.52
N HIS A 124 6.27 18.93 -10.38
CA HIS A 124 7.62 18.41 -10.20
C HIS A 124 7.62 17.30 -9.15
N ALA A 125 8.59 16.39 -9.19
CA ALA A 125 8.81 15.42 -8.12
C ALA A 125 9.73 16.04 -7.06
N MET A 126 9.16 16.63 -6.01
CA MET A 126 9.92 16.88 -4.79
C MET A 126 9.92 15.59 -3.97
N ASP A 127 11.07 14.91 -3.93
CA ASP A 127 11.24 13.72 -3.11
C ASP A 127 11.82 14.10 -1.75
N LEU A 128 11.23 13.58 -0.67
CA LEU A 128 11.85 13.66 0.65
C LEU A 128 13.01 12.67 0.65
N SER A 129 14.22 13.10 1.03
CA SER A 129 15.38 12.23 1.09
C SER A 129 15.16 11.15 2.15
N LEU A 130 14.71 9.96 1.74
CA LEU A 130 14.66 8.79 2.61
C LEU A 130 16.09 8.26 2.81
N PRO A 131 16.43 7.71 3.99
CA PRO A 131 17.70 7.00 4.20
C PRO A 131 17.85 5.90 3.15
N ARG A 132 18.95 5.90 2.38
CA ARG A 132 19.14 5.03 1.21
C ARG A 132 19.72 3.65 1.54
N ASP A 133 19.94 3.35 2.82
CA ASP A 133 20.85 2.28 3.23
C ASP A 133 20.15 0.99 3.68
N THR A 134 18.85 0.80 3.42
CA THR A 134 18.08 -0.36 3.95
C THR A 134 17.09 -0.95 2.93
N GLU A 135 17.05 -2.27 2.78
CA GLU A 135 16.03 -3.03 2.02
C GLU A 135 14.78 -3.37 2.86
N ASP A 136 14.64 -2.74 4.03
CA ASP A 136 13.67 -3.10 5.05
C ASP A 136 12.26 -2.50 4.80
N ALA A 137 11.21 -3.28 5.10
CA ALA A 137 9.80 -2.87 4.96
C ALA A 137 9.31 -2.10 6.21
N LEU A 138 8.31 -1.23 6.08
CA LEU A 138 7.79 -0.49 7.26
C LEU A 138 6.73 -1.29 8.03
N LEU A 139 6.95 -1.45 9.34
CA LEU A 139 6.02 -2.00 10.31
C LEU A 139 5.41 -0.90 11.19
N ILE A 140 4.10 -0.92 11.35
CA ILE A 140 3.38 -0.09 12.33
C ILE A 140 2.63 -1.03 13.27
N GLN A 141 3.21 -1.25 14.46
CA GLN A 141 2.59 -2.05 15.51
C GLN A 141 1.68 -1.16 16.36
N LEU A 142 0.39 -1.47 16.42
CA LEU A 142 -0.58 -0.71 17.21
C LEU A 142 -0.80 -1.41 18.56
N GLU A 143 -0.22 -0.89 19.64
CA GLU A 143 -0.53 -1.34 21.00
C GLU A 143 -1.44 -0.31 21.68
N SER A 144 -2.76 -0.48 21.55
CA SER A 144 -3.71 0.36 22.27
C SER A 144 -4.00 -0.24 23.64
N GLN A 145 -3.48 0.38 24.71
CA GLN A 145 -4.02 0.11 26.05
C GLN A 145 -5.30 0.92 26.31
N HIS A 146 -5.41 2.22 25.94
CA HIS A 146 -6.58 3.03 26.33
C HIS A 146 -7.04 4.18 25.38
N SER A 147 -6.69 4.21 24.09
CA SER A 147 -7.18 5.30 23.18
C SER A 147 -7.21 4.92 21.68
N PRO A 148 -8.21 5.36 20.90
CA PRO A 148 -8.40 4.93 19.49
C PRO A 148 -7.52 5.64 18.46
N SER A 149 -6.70 6.62 18.86
CA SER A 149 -5.80 7.33 17.96
C SER A 149 -4.34 6.97 18.27
N CYS A 150 -3.79 6.03 17.52
CA CYS A 150 -2.36 5.75 17.51
C CYS A 150 -1.71 6.40 16.30
N ILE A 151 -1.05 7.54 16.50
CA ILE A 151 0.03 7.97 15.59
C ILE A 151 1.25 7.18 16.07
N HIS A 152 1.68 6.16 15.32
CA HIS A 152 2.88 5.39 15.64
C HIS A 152 3.95 5.67 14.59
N ILE A 153 5.20 5.74 15.04
CA ILE A 153 6.36 5.96 14.18
C ILE A 153 6.61 4.67 13.39
N PRO A 154 6.61 4.72 12.05
CA PRO A 154 6.97 3.58 11.23
C PRO A 154 8.40 3.10 11.57
N ARG A 155 8.59 1.80 11.79
CA ARG A 155 9.93 1.18 11.92
C ARG A 155 10.21 0.32 10.70
N GLN A 156 11.40 0.44 10.13
CA GLN A 156 11.89 -0.49 9.11
C GLN A 156 12.19 -1.87 9.73
N ILE A 157 11.77 -2.93 9.05
CA ILE A 157 11.98 -4.33 9.44
C ILE A 157 12.54 -5.17 8.28
N PRO A 158 13.52 -6.05 8.54
CA PRO A 158 14.03 -6.98 7.55
C PRO A 158 12.96 -7.94 7.03
N ARG A 159 13.17 -8.48 5.83
CA ARG A 159 12.27 -9.46 5.21
C ARG A 159 11.98 -10.64 6.13
N GLU A 160 12.99 -11.15 6.81
CA GLU A 160 12.88 -12.30 7.72
C GLU A 160 11.98 -12.00 8.91
N GLU A 161 11.92 -10.73 9.36
CA GLU A 161 10.97 -10.28 10.38
C GLU A 161 9.58 -10.07 9.78
N LEU A 162 9.48 -9.48 8.58
CA LEU A 162 8.21 -9.23 7.90
C LEU A 162 7.43 -10.54 7.68
N VAL A 163 8.09 -11.59 7.21
CA VAL A 163 7.48 -12.90 6.96
C VAL A 163 6.97 -13.56 8.25
N LYS A 164 7.55 -13.25 9.42
CA LYS A 164 7.05 -13.77 10.71
C LYS A 164 5.77 -13.09 11.18
N LEU A 165 5.53 -11.84 10.75
CA LEU A 165 4.38 -11.04 11.15
C LEU A 165 3.17 -11.26 10.24
N LEU A 166 3.40 -11.70 9.01
CA LEU A 166 2.38 -11.87 7.98
C LEU A 166 2.10 -13.36 7.72
N PRO A 167 0.89 -13.72 7.28
CA PRO A 167 0.65 -15.06 6.78
C PRO A 167 1.58 -15.38 5.61
N GLU A 168 2.27 -16.53 5.62
CA GLU A 168 3.13 -16.96 4.50
C GLU A 168 2.38 -16.98 3.15
N SER A 169 1.08 -17.26 3.21
CA SER A 169 0.19 -17.25 2.05
C SER A 169 0.06 -15.85 1.41
N TRP A 170 0.30 -14.77 2.13
CA TRP A 170 0.28 -13.41 1.56
C TRP A 170 1.47 -13.19 0.63
N VAL A 171 2.67 -13.48 1.10
CA VAL A 171 3.92 -13.32 0.35
C VAL A 171 3.91 -14.25 -0.87
N THR A 172 3.71 -15.54 -0.63
CA THR A 172 3.79 -16.55 -1.68
C THR A 172 2.70 -16.40 -2.75
N ASN A 173 1.46 -16.07 -2.38
CA ASN A 173 0.41 -15.88 -3.39
C ASN A 173 0.62 -14.60 -4.20
N TYR A 174 1.09 -13.52 -3.55
CA TYR A 174 1.35 -12.26 -4.24
C TYR A 174 2.47 -12.39 -5.27
N GLU A 175 3.60 -12.99 -4.89
CA GLU A 175 4.75 -13.17 -5.80
C GLU A 175 4.37 -14.10 -6.97
N LYS A 176 3.64 -15.21 -6.70
CA LYS A 176 3.12 -16.11 -7.74
C LYS A 176 2.14 -15.44 -8.72
N LEU A 177 1.36 -14.45 -8.27
CA LEU A 177 0.50 -13.67 -9.18
C LEU A 177 1.33 -12.87 -10.19
N HIS A 178 2.51 -12.40 -9.79
CA HIS A 178 3.40 -11.62 -10.62
C HIS A 178 4.30 -12.50 -11.52
N ASP A 179 4.62 -13.73 -11.12
CA ASP A 179 5.32 -14.70 -11.99
C ASP A 179 4.53 -15.08 -13.24
N ARG A 180 3.20 -14.97 -13.18
CA ARG A 180 2.32 -15.19 -14.34
C ARG A 180 2.29 -14.03 -15.33
N SER A 181 2.87 -12.88 -14.97
CA SER A 181 2.98 -11.72 -15.85
C SER A 181 4.28 -11.80 -16.66
N ILE A 182 4.14 -11.78 -17.99
CA ILE A 182 5.25 -11.90 -18.95
C ILE A 182 6.34 -10.86 -18.59
N PRO A 183 7.63 -11.25 -18.49
CA PRO A 183 8.68 -10.28 -18.27
C PRO A 183 8.68 -9.27 -19.41
N ILE A 184 8.64 -7.98 -19.09
CA ILE A 184 9.02 -6.95 -20.05
C ILE A 184 10.50 -7.20 -20.35
N GLN A 185 10.79 -7.68 -21.57
CA GLN A 185 12.16 -7.76 -22.04
C GLN A 185 12.71 -6.33 -22.09
N SER A 186 13.76 -6.08 -21.32
CA SER A 186 14.62 -4.93 -21.53
C SER A 186 15.17 -5.05 -22.95
N VAL A 187 14.79 -4.14 -23.84
CA VAL A 187 15.51 -3.98 -25.11
C VAL A 187 16.75 -3.19 -24.77
N ASP A 188 17.93 -3.74 -25.05
CA ASP A 188 19.19 -3.02 -24.88
C ASP A 188 19.10 -1.67 -25.57
N SER A 189 19.34 -0.59 -24.82
CA SER A 189 19.40 0.75 -25.40
C SER A 189 20.65 0.85 -26.28
N SER A 190 20.47 0.83 -27.61
CA SER A 190 21.58 1.10 -28.54
C SER A 190 21.71 2.60 -28.79
N ILE A 191 22.80 3.20 -28.27
CA ILE A 191 23.19 4.56 -28.64
C ILE A 191 23.83 4.51 -30.02
N HIS A 192 23.12 5.01 -31.03
CA HIS A 192 23.69 5.17 -32.37
C HIS A 192 24.30 6.57 -32.50
N ARG A 193 25.63 6.62 -32.51
CA ARG A 193 26.36 7.86 -32.80
C ARG A 193 26.21 8.21 -34.28
N ARG A 194 25.56 9.33 -34.59
CA ARG A 194 25.52 9.86 -35.96
C ARG A 194 26.92 10.34 -36.37
N LYS A 195 27.23 10.28 -37.67
CA LYS A 195 28.56 10.58 -38.24
C LYS A 195 29.00 12.04 -38.05
N ASP A 196 28.13 12.91 -37.57
CA ASP A 196 28.34 14.34 -37.32
C ASP A 196 28.64 14.69 -35.84
N GLY A 197 28.70 13.70 -34.94
CA GLY A 197 29.24 13.91 -33.59
C GLY A 197 28.32 14.63 -32.60
N ALA A 198 27.06 14.87 -32.93
CA ALA A 198 26.06 15.23 -31.94
C ALA A 198 25.39 13.95 -31.39
N ILE A 199 25.21 13.88 -30.06
CA ILE A 199 24.42 12.84 -29.38
C ILE A 199 22.94 13.11 -29.61
#